data_AF-A0A0G2AKC6-F1
#
_entry.id   AF-A0A0G2AKC6-F1
#
_cell.length_a   1.000
_cell.length_b   1.000
_cell.length_c   1.000
_cell.angle_alpha   90.00
_cell.angle_beta   90.00
_cell.angle_gamma   90.00
#
_symmetry.space_group_name_H-M   'P 1'
#
loop_
_entity.id
_entity.type
_entity.pdbx_description
1 polymer ?
#
loop_
_entity_poly.entity_id
_entity_poly.type
_entity_poly.pdbx_seq_one_letter_code
_entity_poly.pdbx_strand_id
1 'polypeptide(L)'
;MKRYTYLPLALVLLLSGAGCAARSGETGQILPATNFVLTITKSENNSRTVSVPADGQKSLAQTLAAASVSYRTVPGPEGERMAELDGVLATASKAWNLYIDAKKVDWTNLESVTIKPAQRIEWRYETE
;
A
#
# COMPACT_ATOMS: atom_id res chain seq x y z
N MET A 1 53.56 39.84 -21.35
CA MET A 1 54.43 39.23 -20.33
C MET A 1 54.34 40.03 -19.04
N LYS A 2 53.87 39.41 -17.96
CA LYS A 2 54.33 39.62 -16.58
C LYS A 2 53.68 38.52 -15.72
N ARG A 3 54.53 37.62 -15.25
CA ARG A 3 54.22 36.54 -14.33
C ARG A 3 54.27 37.12 -12.92
N TYR A 4 53.32 36.75 -12.07
CA TYR A 4 53.54 36.71 -10.63
C TYR A 4 53.08 35.36 -10.09
N THR A 5 53.94 34.85 -9.22
CA THR A 5 54.18 33.47 -8.83
C THR A 5 53.83 33.35 -7.35
N TYR A 6 53.03 32.32 -7.02
CA TYR A 6 52.73 31.63 -5.76
C TYR A 6 53.03 32.27 -4.37
N LEU A 7 52.07 32.15 -3.44
CA LEU A 7 52.18 31.23 -2.30
C LEU A 7 50.80 31.04 -1.61
N PRO A 8 50.55 29.89 -0.96
CA PRO A 8 49.24 29.38 -0.57
C PRO A 8 48.87 29.77 0.87
N LEU A 9 47.57 29.79 1.17
CA LEU A 9 47.12 29.58 2.54
C LEU A 9 45.98 28.56 2.51
N ALA A 10 46.34 27.35 2.93
CA ALA A 10 45.40 26.31 3.27
C ALA A 10 44.55 26.78 4.46
N LEU A 11 43.23 26.66 4.35
CA LEU A 11 42.37 26.50 5.51
C LEU A 11 41.45 25.31 5.25
N VAL A 12 41.91 24.16 5.73
CA VAL A 12 41.06 23.01 6.00
C VAL A 12 40.18 23.38 7.20
N LEU A 13 38.86 23.41 6.99
CA LEU A 13 37.91 23.15 8.07
C LEU A 13 36.94 22.07 7.60
N LEU A 14 37.27 20.86 8.05
CA LEU A 14 36.36 19.74 8.19
C LEU A 14 35.17 20.17 9.06
N LEU A 15 34.00 20.25 8.47
CA LEU A 15 32.78 19.91 9.17
C LEU A 15 32.13 18.77 8.40
N SER A 16 32.48 17.57 8.87
CA SER A 16 31.77 16.33 8.68
C SER A 16 30.33 16.56 9.17
N GLY A 17 29.49 17.11 8.31
CA GLY A 17 28.06 16.97 8.45
C GLY A 17 27.80 15.47 8.39
N ALA A 18 27.52 14.88 9.55
CA ALA A 18 26.88 13.59 9.64
C ALA A 18 25.62 13.69 8.78
N GLY A 19 25.72 13.26 7.53
CA GLY A 19 24.58 12.88 6.73
C GLY A 19 24.01 11.66 7.42
N CYS A 20 23.19 11.89 8.45
CA CYS A 20 22.30 10.90 8.98
C CYS A 20 21.60 10.29 7.78
N ALA A 21 21.90 9.02 7.55
CA ALA A 21 21.18 8.19 6.62
C ALA A 21 19.70 8.27 7.01
N ALA A 22 18.91 9.04 6.27
CA ALA A 22 17.49 8.78 6.16
C ALA A 22 17.37 7.52 5.31
N ARG A 23 17.73 6.37 5.91
CA ARG A 23 17.20 5.09 5.46
C ARG A 23 15.73 5.18 5.83
N SER A 24 14.92 5.64 4.88
CA SER A 24 13.48 5.51 4.91
C SER A 24 13.19 4.11 5.42
N GLY A 25 12.51 4.05 6.57
CA GLY A 25 12.11 2.82 7.22
C GLY A 25 11.02 2.12 6.41
N GLU A 26 11.30 1.74 5.18
CA GLU A 26 10.70 0.53 4.64
C GLU A 26 11.53 -0.61 5.18
N THR A 27 11.13 -1.10 6.35
CA THR A 27 11.28 -2.51 6.68
C THR A 27 10.68 -3.29 5.51
N GLY A 28 11.49 -3.55 4.50
CA GLY A 28 11.25 -4.56 3.48
C GLY A 28 11.22 -5.88 4.22
N GLN A 29 10.10 -6.20 4.84
CA GLN A 29 9.77 -7.56 5.18
C GLN A 29 9.92 -8.32 3.87
N ILE A 30 10.95 -9.16 3.79
CA ILE A 30 11.05 -10.18 2.77
C ILE A 30 9.89 -11.11 3.07
N LEU A 31 8.74 -10.81 2.49
CA LEU A 31 7.58 -11.65 2.62
C LEU A 31 7.91 -12.96 1.90
N PRO A 32 7.54 -14.11 2.48
CA PRO A 32 7.57 -15.37 1.74
C PRO A 32 6.91 -15.13 0.38
N ALA A 33 7.56 -15.53 -0.71
CA ALA A 33 7.11 -15.30 -2.09
C ALA A 33 5.72 -15.89 -2.40
N THR A 34 5.09 -16.52 -1.41
CA THR A 34 3.73 -17.04 -1.47
C THR A 34 2.71 -16.03 -0.92
N ASN A 35 3.01 -15.25 0.11
CA ASN A 35 2.00 -14.45 0.82
C ASN A 35 1.32 -13.41 -0.07
N PHE A 36 0.05 -13.14 0.24
CA PHE A 36 -0.65 -11.97 -0.28
C PHE A 36 -0.32 -10.76 0.58
N VAL A 37 -0.33 -9.58 -0.02
CA VAL A 37 -0.25 -8.30 0.71
C VAL A 37 -1.57 -7.58 0.55
N LEU A 38 -2.29 -7.41 1.65
CA LEU A 38 -3.51 -6.61 1.70
C LEU A 38 -3.19 -5.25 2.31
N THR A 39 -3.48 -4.18 1.57
CA THR A 39 -3.42 -2.81 2.08
C THR A 39 -4.81 -2.18 2.03
N ILE A 40 -5.23 -1.53 3.12
CA ILE A 40 -6.48 -0.79 3.22
C ILE A 40 -6.13 0.66 3.53
N THR A 41 -6.37 1.56 2.58
CA THR A 41 -6.05 2.98 2.69
C THR A 41 -7.33 3.80 2.86
N LYS A 42 -7.57 4.26 4.08
CA LYS A 42 -8.73 5.10 4.48
C LYS A 42 -8.49 6.57 4.15
N SER A 43 -7.23 7.02 4.22
CA SER A 43 -6.76 8.36 3.86
C SER A 43 -5.24 8.35 3.68
N GLU A 44 -4.63 9.46 3.25
CA GLU A 44 -3.17 9.60 3.08
C GLU A 44 -2.36 9.17 4.31
N ASN A 45 -2.87 9.44 5.51
CA ASN A 45 -2.19 9.15 6.77
C ASN A 45 -2.85 8.01 7.57
N ASN A 46 -3.78 7.26 6.95
CA ASN A 46 -4.48 6.18 7.61
C ASN A 46 -4.57 4.97 6.69
N SER A 47 -3.61 4.06 6.85
CA SER A 47 -3.54 2.81 6.12
C SER A 47 -3.20 1.65 7.04
N ARG A 48 -3.76 0.48 6.72
CA ARG A 48 -3.43 -0.79 7.36
C ARG A 48 -2.89 -1.75 6.31
N THR A 49 -1.72 -2.32 6.55
CA THR A 49 -1.15 -3.37 5.68
C THR A 49 -0.99 -4.65 6.48
N VAL A 50 -1.46 -5.76 5.91
CA VAL A 50 -1.38 -7.10 6.50
C VAL A 50 -0.82 -8.06 5.45
N SER A 51 0.16 -8.87 5.84
CA SER A 51 0.56 -10.02 5.03
C SER A 51 -0.27 -11.22 5.42
N VAL A 52 -0.93 -11.83 4.44
CA VAL A 52 -1.77 -13.02 4.64
C VAL A 52 -1.04 -14.22 4.05
N PRO A 53 -0.83 -15.30 4.83
CA PRO A 53 -0.26 -16.53 4.30
C PRO A 53 -1.04 -17.05 3.10
N ALA A 54 -0.34 -17.36 2.00
CA ALA A 54 -0.94 -18.07 0.88
C ALA A 54 -0.53 -19.54 0.92
N ASP A 55 -1.52 -20.38 1.21
CA ASP A 55 -1.52 -21.83 1.05
C ASP A 55 -2.10 -22.26 -0.31
N GLY A 56 -2.43 -21.31 -1.18
CA GLY A 56 -3.05 -21.54 -2.48
C GLY A 56 -3.76 -20.28 -2.99
N GLN A 57 -4.62 -20.45 -3.99
CA GLN A 57 -5.55 -19.41 -4.42
C GLN A 57 -6.66 -19.25 -3.37
N LYS A 58 -7.09 -18.01 -3.12
CA LYS A 58 -8.18 -17.68 -2.19
C LYS A 58 -9.17 -16.75 -2.86
N SER A 59 -10.43 -16.77 -2.43
CA SER A 59 -11.36 -15.69 -2.77
C SER A 59 -10.95 -14.40 -2.06
N LEU A 60 -11.43 -13.25 -2.55
CA LEU A 60 -11.20 -11.97 -1.88
C LEU A 60 -11.85 -11.95 -0.49
N ALA A 61 -13.04 -12.56 -0.34
CA ALA A 61 -13.70 -12.73 0.96
C ALA A 61 -12.83 -13.54 1.94
N GLN A 62 -12.27 -14.67 1.51
CA GLN A 62 -11.35 -15.47 2.32
C GLN A 62 -10.08 -14.69 2.70
N THR A 63 -9.56 -13.86 1.80
CA THR A 63 -8.40 -13.02 2.08
C THR A 63 -8.70 -11.97 3.15
N LEU A 64 -9.87 -11.32 3.09
CA LEU A 64 -10.32 -10.37 4.11
C LEU A 64 -10.53 -11.04 5.47
N ALA A 65 -11.13 -12.23 5.48
CA ALA A 65 -11.33 -13.02 6.69
C ALA A 65 -9.99 -13.42 7.33
N ALA A 66 -9.04 -13.92 6.54
CA ALA A 66 -7.71 -14.27 7.02
C ALA A 66 -6.91 -13.07 7.53
N ALA A 67 -7.15 -11.87 6.98
CA ALA A 67 -6.59 -10.62 7.47
C ALA A 67 -7.30 -10.06 8.72
N SER A 68 -8.35 -10.73 9.22
CA SER A 68 -9.21 -10.21 10.30
C SER A 68 -9.72 -8.80 10.01
N VAL A 69 -10.23 -8.61 8.79
CA VAL A 69 -10.83 -7.35 8.34
C VAL A 69 -12.35 -7.50 8.37
N SER A 70 -13.01 -6.63 9.14
CA SER A 70 -14.47 -6.53 9.11
C SER A 70 -14.92 -5.81 7.85
N TYR A 71 -16.02 -6.26 7.27
CA TYR A 71 -16.62 -5.61 6.12
C TYR A 71 -18.14 -5.82 6.07
N ARG A 72 -18.82 -4.97 5.31
CA ARG A 72 -20.21 -5.13 4.93
C ARG A 72 -20.38 -4.71 3.47
N THR A 73 -21.05 -5.54 2.68
CA THR A 73 -21.47 -5.20 1.31
C THR A 73 -22.96 -4.90 1.27
N VAL A 74 -23.39 -4.19 0.22
CA VAL A 74 -24.80 -3.99 -0.12
C VAL A 74 -24.98 -4.16 -1.63
N PRO A 75 -26.19 -4.46 -2.12
CA PRO A 75 -26.46 -4.47 -3.56
C PRO A 75 -26.19 -3.11 -4.22
N GLY A 76 -25.71 -3.14 -5.46
CA GLY A 76 -25.45 -2.00 -6.33
C GLY A 76 -25.79 -2.33 -7.79
N PRO A 77 -25.65 -1.36 -8.72
CA PRO A 77 -26.11 -1.51 -10.11
C PRO A 77 -25.39 -2.62 -10.90
N GLU A 78 -24.11 -2.85 -10.62
CA GLU A 78 -23.25 -3.80 -11.36
C GLU A 78 -22.89 -5.04 -10.52
N GLY A 79 -23.46 -5.16 -9.33
CA GLY A 79 -23.11 -6.16 -8.33
C GLY A 79 -23.12 -5.61 -6.93
N GLU A 80 -22.52 -6.34 -5.99
CA GLU A 80 -22.28 -5.84 -4.65
C GLU A 80 -21.32 -4.64 -4.65
N ARG A 81 -21.53 -3.74 -3.70
CA ARG A 81 -20.61 -2.65 -3.39
C ARG A 81 -20.21 -2.71 -1.92
N MET A 82 -19.01 -2.26 -1.62
CA MET A 82 -18.49 -2.22 -0.26
C MET A 82 -19.10 -1.03 0.51
N ALA A 83 -19.97 -1.31 1.48
CA ALA A 83 -20.63 -0.31 2.32
C ALA A 83 -19.82 0.05 3.56
N GLU A 84 -19.03 -0.90 4.09
CA GLU A 84 -18.13 -0.68 5.21
C GLU A 84 -16.91 -1.57 5.07
N LEU A 85 -15.72 -1.04 5.32
CA LEU A 85 -14.48 -1.82 5.36
C LEU A 85 -13.59 -1.31 6.50
N ASP A 86 -13.13 -2.24 7.34
CA ASP A 86 -12.23 -1.97 8.47
C ASP A 86 -12.76 -0.82 9.37
N GLY A 87 -14.07 -0.84 9.62
CA GLY A 87 -14.80 0.11 10.46
C GLY A 87 -15.13 1.46 9.81
N VAL A 88 -14.90 1.65 8.51
CA VAL A 88 -15.18 2.91 7.80
C VAL A 88 -16.27 2.73 6.76
N LEU A 89 -17.34 3.52 6.92
CA LEU A 89 -18.50 3.56 6.03
C LEU A 89 -18.20 4.30 4.73
N ALA A 90 -18.68 3.74 3.62
CA ALA A 90 -18.78 4.47 2.37
C ALA A 90 -19.84 5.58 2.48
N THR A 91 -19.62 6.71 1.79
CA THR A 91 -20.53 7.86 1.77
C THR A 91 -21.03 8.12 0.35
N ALA A 92 -21.87 9.16 0.19
CA ALA A 92 -22.30 9.61 -1.13
C ALA A 92 -21.17 10.22 -1.98
N SER A 93 -20.06 10.63 -1.37
CA SER A 93 -18.95 11.29 -2.06
C SER A 93 -17.66 10.47 -2.09
N LYS A 94 -17.62 9.34 -1.37
CA LYS A 94 -16.45 8.48 -1.33
C LYS A 94 -16.85 7.00 -1.23
N ALA A 95 -16.15 6.17 -1.99
CA ALA A 95 -16.37 4.73 -2.04
C ALA A 95 -15.06 3.96 -1.92
N TRP A 96 -15.21 2.67 -1.62
CA TRP A 96 -14.12 1.72 -1.55
C TRP A 96 -13.86 1.09 -2.91
N ASN A 97 -12.70 1.37 -3.48
CA ASN A 97 -12.26 0.81 -4.76
C ASN A 97 -11.24 -0.31 -4.52
N LEU A 98 -11.43 -1.43 -5.21
CA LEU A 98 -10.51 -2.55 -5.20
C LEU A 98 -9.45 -2.36 -6.29
N TYR A 99 -8.20 -2.59 -5.91
CA TYR A 99 -7.07 -2.69 -6.82
C TYR A 99 -6.34 -4.01 -6.59
N ILE A 100 -5.94 -4.65 -7.68
CA ILE A 100 -5.06 -5.82 -7.67
C ILE A 100 -3.86 -5.49 -8.53
N ASP A 101 -2.66 -5.62 -7.96
CA ASP A 101 -1.40 -5.25 -8.60
C ASP A 101 -1.44 -3.84 -9.21
N ALA A 102 -1.92 -2.88 -8.40
CA ALA A 102 -2.13 -1.46 -8.75
C ALA A 102 -3.16 -1.17 -9.85
N LYS A 103 -3.86 -2.17 -10.38
CA LYS A 103 -4.95 -1.98 -11.36
C LYS A 103 -6.31 -2.00 -10.66
N LYS A 104 -7.16 -1.00 -10.92
CA LYS A 104 -8.56 -1.00 -10.44
C LYS A 104 -9.30 -2.21 -11.03
N VAL A 105 -10.02 -2.93 -10.20
CA VAL A 105 -10.77 -4.14 -10.57
C VAL A 105 -12.24 -3.93 -10.24
N ASP A 106 -13.09 -4.10 -11.24
CA ASP A 106 -14.53 -4.22 -11.05
C ASP A 106 -14.85 -5.63 -10.54
N TRP A 107 -15.78 -5.71 -9.60
CA TRP A 107 -16.14 -6.97 -8.95
C TRP A 107 -17.63 -7.02 -8.69
N THR A 108 -18.23 -8.21 -8.83
CA THR A 108 -19.67 -8.40 -8.65
C THR A 108 -20.02 -8.94 -7.26
N ASN A 109 -19.16 -9.78 -6.70
CA ASN A 109 -19.22 -10.25 -5.31
C ASN A 109 -17.82 -10.69 -4.87
N LEU A 110 -17.56 -10.66 -3.57
CA LEU A 110 -16.22 -10.93 -3.02
C LEU A 110 -15.76 -12.40 -3.18
N GLU A 111 -16.69 -13.33 -3.37
CA GLU A 111 -16.37 -14.75 -3.55
C GLU A 111 -15.90 -15.07 -4.98
N SER A 112 -16.30 -14.27 -5.96
CA SER A 112 -15.95 -14.47 -7.38
C SER A 112 -14.54 -14.00 -7.73
N VAL A 113 -13.98 -13.08 -6.94
CA VAL A 113 -12.64 -12.54 -7.19
C VAL A 113 -11.60 -13.51 -6.63
N THR A 114 -10.85 -14.16 -7.53
CA THR A 114 -9.77 -15.07 -7.16
C THR A 114 -8.45 -14.31 -7.03
N ILE A 115 -7.81 -14.44 -5.88
CA ILE A 115 -6.48 -13.88 -5.61
C ILE A 115 -5.43 -15.01 -5.71
N LYS A 116 -4.37 -14.75 -6.48
CA LYS A 116 -3.22 -15.62 -6.64
C LYS A 116 -2.09 -15.23 -5.68
N PRO A 117 -1.29 -16.22 -5.21
CA PRO A 117 -0.11 -15.95 -4.39
C PRO A 117 0.76 -14.83 -4.94
N ALA A 118 1.41 -14.07 -4.05
CA ALA A 118 2.22 -12.88 -4.36
C ALA A 118 1.48 -11.66 -4.92
N GLN A 119 0.18 -11.73 -5.21
CA GLN A 119 -0.56 -10.55 -5.64
C GLN A 119 -0.71 -9.53 -4.51
N ARG A 120 -0.65 -8.26 -4.89
CA ARG A 120 -0.93 -7.12 -4.01
C ARG A 120 -2.41 -6.74 -4.15
N ILE A 121 -3.12 -6.74 -3.04
CA ILE A 121 -4.51 -6.31 -2.94
C ILE A 121 -4.52 -4.97 -2.23
N GLU A 122 -5.19 -3.99 -2.81
CA GLU A 122 -5.36 -2.68 -2.20
C GLU A 122 -6.83 -2.28 -2.22
N TRP A 123 -7.35 -1.87 -1.06
CA TRP A 123 -8.61 -1.15 -0.96
C TRP A 123 -8.30 0.31 -0.72
N ARG A 124 -8.82 1.20 -1.57
CA ARG A 124 -8.60 2.64 -1.45
C ARG A 124 -9.94 3.35 -1.29
N TYR A 125 -10.01 4.21 -0.28
CA TYR A 125 -11.20 5.04 -0.01
C TYR A 125 -11.09 6.37 -0.74
N GLU A 126 -11.69 6.45 -1.92
CA GLU A 126 -11.49 7.51 -2.91
C GLU A 126 -12.81 8.23 -3.21
N THR A 127 -12.71 9.43 -3.76
CA THR A 127 -13.87 10.18 -4.26
C THR A 127 -14.39 9.55 -5.55
N GLU A 128 -15.72 9.46 -5.69
CA GLU A 128 -16.38 9.02 -6.93
C GLU A 128 -16.46 10.15 -7.97
#